data_AF-A0A859QJB0-F1
#
_entry.id   AF-A0A859QJB0-F1
#
_cell.length_a   1.000
_cell.length_b   1.000
_cell.length_c   1.000
_cell.angle_alpha   90.00
_cell.angle_beta   90.00
_cell.angle_gamma   90.00
#
_symmetry.space_group_name_H-M   'P 1'
#
loop_
_entity.id
_entity.type
_entity.pdbx_description
1 polymer ?
#
loop_
_entity_poly.entity_id
_entity_poly.type
_entity_poly.pdbx_seq_one_letter_code
_entity_poly.pdbx_strand_id
1 'polypeptide(L)'
;MQVLDWIAIVLFLTTWIGLEPLMAVGWPRRKDSLMLDMVRIREAWMREVLTRDTNFIGDAAILGHTINSASFFGSANLIVIVAMSSALFMEPSAGVEAGIIAKFAPIEPIWLFQCKVLLVMATLLRGLSDFIWSVRQINYCLAAIGASPSREEDRDITAWTHALSLVVNPAIRSFSQGVRSYYFTIAAAVWFLGPIAFIVATACSVGLLLWRHSWSDTAKGVTAVRKLLDEKAAAAPVAEEGTKATIRSLIREEQ
;
A
#
# COMPACT_ATOMS: atom_id res chain seq x y z
N MET A 1 26.34 24.19 9.09
CA MET A 1 25.39 24.13 7.97
C MET A 1 25.67 22.89 7.11
N GLN A 2 26.76 22.83 6.34
CA GLN A 2 27.05 21.71 5.41
C GLN A 2 26.96 20.29 6.00
N VAL A 3 27.52 20.03 7.18
CA VAL A 3 27.47 18.70 7.81
C VAL A 3 26.03 18.29 8.18
N LEU A 4 25.21 19.25 8.58
CA LEU A 4 23.82 19.00 8.96
C LEU A 4 22.96 18.67 7.73
N ASP A 5 23.22 19.34 6.59
CA ASP A 5 22.56 19.04 5.32
C ASP A 5 22.88 17.61 4.85
N TRP A 6 24.15 17.21 4.92
CA TRP A 6 24.56 15.85 4.57
C TRP A 6 23.94 14.79 5.49
N ILE A 7 23.93 15.03 6.81
CA ILE A 7 23.27 14.13 7.77
C ILE A 7 21.78 14.03 7.46
N ALA A 8 21.11 15.13 7.18
CA ALA A 8 19.68 15.14 6.86
C ALA A 8 19.36 14.38 5.57
N ILE A 9 20.18 14.56 4.52
CA ILE A 9 20.03 13.83 3.24
C ILE A 9 20.26 12.34 3.46
N VAL A 10 21.33 11.95 4.15
CA VAL A 10 21.63 10.53 4.42
C VAL A 10 20.52 9.91 5.26
N LEU A 11 20.04 10.60 6.29
CA LEU A 11 18.93 10.13 7.13
C LEU A 11 17.63 10.00 6.31
N PHE A 12 17.33 10.96 5.44
CA PHE A 12 16.18 10.90 4.57
C PHE A 12 16.29 9.75 3.57
N LEU A 13 17.41 9.59 2.87
CA LEU A 13 17.61 8.54 1.88
C LEU A 13 17.59 7.15 2.51
N THR A 14 18.28 6.97 3.64
CA THR A 14 18.28 5.70 4.38
C THR A 14 16.90 5.33 4.89
N THR A 15 16.13 6.31 5.38
CA THR A 15 14.76 6.08 5.80
C THR A 15 13.85 5.83 4.60
N TRP A 16 13.92 6.64 3.55
CA TRP A 16 13.06 6.52 2.38
C TRP A 16 13.26 5.20 1.65
N ILE A 17 14.50 4.77 1.43
CA ILE A 17 14.83 3.51 0.74
C ILE A 17 14.73 2.32 1.72
N GLY A 18 15.17 2.49 2.96
CA GLY A 18 15.29 1.42 3.94
C GLY A 18 13.99 1.07 4.67
N LEU A 19 13.03 2.00 4.78
CA LEU A 19 11.77 1.73 5.49
C LEU A 19 10.94 0.67 4.77
N GLU A 20 10.92 0.66 3.44
CA GLU A 20 10.17 -0.32 2.64
C GLU A 20 10.57 -1.78 2.90
N PRO A 21 11.84 -2.19 2.77
CA PRO A 21 12.26 -3.55 3.11
C PRO A 21 12.16 -3.81 4.62
N LEU A 22 12.43 -2.81 5.46
CA LEU A 22 12.35 -2.97 6.92
C LEU A 22 10.91 -3.29 7.39
N MET A 23 9.91 -2.61 6.82
CA MET A 23 8.49 -2.92 7.07
C MET A 23 8.07 -4.25 6.46
N ALA A 24 8.63 -4.63 5.31
CA ALA A 24 8.37 -5.94 4.69
C ALA A 24 8.87 -7.12 5.56
N VAL A 25 9.95 -6.91 6.31
CA VAL A 25 10.56 -7.93 7.21
C VAL A 25 9.83 -8.04 8.56
N GLY A 26 8.84 -7.17 8.81
CA GLY A 26 7.97 -7.23 9.99
C GLY A 26 8.48 -6.47 11.21
N TRP A 27 9.33 -5.47 11.01
CA TRP A 27 9.73 -4.53 12.07
C TRP A 27 8.73 -3.37 12.17
N PRO A 28 8.19 -3.03 13.37
CA PRO A 28 8.68 -3.36 14.72
C PRO A 28 8.02 -4.58 15.40
N ARG A 29 6.96 -5.18 14.84
CA ARG A 29 6.25 -6.31 15.47
C ARG A 29 5.91 -7.42 14.48
N ARG A 30 6.51 -8.59 14.69
CA ARG A 30 6.26 -9.83 13.92
C ARG A 30 4.98 -10.59 14.30
N LYS A 31 4.37 -10.32 15.47
CA LYS A 31 3.29 -11.17 16.01
C LYS A 31 1.87 -10.57 15.97
N ASP A 32 1.75 -9.24 15.84
CA ASP A 32 0.46 -8.52 15.77
C ASP A 32 0.47 -7.48 14.64
N SER A 33 0.91 -7.89 13.44
CA SER A 33 0.94 -6.96 12.30
C SER A 33 -0.42 -6.99 11.61
N LEU A 34 -1.13 -5.86 11.62
CA LEU A 34 -2.32 -5.61 10.80
C LEU A 34 -2.11 -6.05 9.34
N MET A 35 -0.88 -5.98 8.84
CA MET A 35 -0.56 -6.43 7.49
C MET A 35 -0.73 -7.95 7.31
N LEU A 36 -0.35 -8.76 8.30
CA LEU A 36 -0.53 -10.21 8.28
C LEU A 36 -2.02 -10.58 8.41
N ASP A 37 -2.75 -9.89 9.27
CA ASP A 37 -4.19 -10.09 9.44
C ASP A 37 -4.94 -9.78 8.13
N MET A 38 -4.55 -8.71 7.44
CA MET A 38 -5.13 -8.35 6.15
C MET A 38 -4.80 -9.34 5.03
N VAL A 39 -3.67 -10.07 5.09
CA VAL A 39 -3.39 -11.17 4.14
C VAL A 39 -4.42 -12.27 4.29
N ARG A 40 -4.71 -12.71 5.53
CA ARG A 40 -5.73 -13.73 5.81
C ARG A 40 -7.14 -13.28 5.42
N ILE A 41 -7.48 -12.02 5.70
CA ILE A 41 -8.79 -11.47 5.31
C ILE A 41 -8.94 -11.44 3.79
N ARG A 42 -7.89 -11.06 3.04
CA ARG A 42 -7.94 -11.05 1.58
C ARG A 42 -7.99 -12.46 1.00
N GLU A 43 -7.33 -13.43 1.64
CA GLU A 43 -7.43 -14.83 1.26
C GLU A 43 -8.85 -15.37 1.47
N ALA A 44 -9.46 -15.08 2.63
CA ALA A 44 -10.87 -15.39 2.87
C ALA A 44 -11.80 -14.69 1.87
N TRP A 45 -11.50 -13.45 1.50
CA TRP A 45 -12.24 -12.74 0.46
C TRP A 45 -12.14 -13.45 -0.89
N MET A 46 -10.93 -13.85 -1.33
CA MET A 46 -10.76 -14.61 -2.58
C MET A 46 -11.49 -15.95 -2.55
N ARG A 47 -11.53 -16.63 -1.40
CA ARG A 47 -12.34 -17.85 -1.24
C ARG A 47 -13.82 -17.56 -1.46
N GLU A 48 -14.36 -16.53 -0.82
CA GLU A 48 -15.77 -16.16 -0.94
C GLU A 48 -16.12 -15.65 -2.35
N VAL A 49 -15.19 -15.02 -3.08
CA VAL A 49 -15.36 -14.68 -4.51
C VAL A 49 -15.63 -15.93 -5.34
N LEU A 50 -14.94 -17.04 -5.05
CA LEU A 50 -15.15 -18.31 -5.74
C LEU A 50 -16.43 -19.02 -5.26
N THR A 51 -16.77 -18.91 -3.97
CA THR A 51 -17.85 -19.68 -3.34
C THR A 51 -19.15 -18.92 -3.11
N ARG A 52 -19.35 -17.71 -3.64
CA ARG A 52 -20.63 -16.95 -3.56
C ARG A 52 -21.35 -16.85 -4.91
N ASP A 53 -22.69 -16.94 -4.91
CA ASP A 53 -23.48 -17.18 -6.15
C ASP A 53 -23.66 -15.94 -7.03
N THR A 54 -23.58 -14.72 -6.48
CA THR A 54 -24.22 -13.57 -7.15
C THR A 54 -23.40 -12.27 -7.19
N ASN A 55 -22.11 -12.27 -6.83
CA ASN A 55 -21.40 -11.00 -6.56
C ASN A 55 -20.04 -10.80 -7.22
N PHE A 56 -19.69 -11.62 -8.22
CA PHE A 56 -18.49 -11.41 -9.03
C PHE A 56 -18.34 -9.95 -9.50
N ILE A 57 -19.46 -9.36 -9.96
CA ILE A 57 -19.52 -7.97 -10.45
C ILE A 57 -19.21 -6.98 -9.31
N GLY A 58 -19.69 -7.24 -8.10
CA GLY A 58 -19.43 -6.38 -6.93
C GLY A 58 -17.96 -6.40 -6.51
N ASP A 59 -17.35 -7.59 -6.48
CA ASP A 59 -15.94 -7.74 -6.13
C ASP A 59 -15.02 -7.10 -7.20
N ALA A 60 -15.38 -7.25 -8.48
CA ALA A 60 -14.71 -6.55 -9.58
C ALA A 60 -14.89 -5.01 -9.49
N ALA A 61 -16.05 -4.52 -9.07
CA ALA A 61 -16.29 -3.09 -8.87
C ALA A 61 -15.43 -2.51 -7.74
N ILE A 62 -15.26 -3.22 -6.62
CA ILE A 62 -14.37 -2.81 -5.51
C ILE A 62 -12.92 -2.64 -6.00
N LEU A 63 -12.43 -3.62 -6.78
CA LEU A 63 -11.10 -3.52 -7.40
C LEU A 63 -11.02 -2.39 -8.42
N GLY A 64 -12.09 -2.16 -9.20
CA GLY A 64 -12.21 -1.04 -10.13
C GLY A 64 -12.14 0.33 -9.44
N HIS A 65 -12.80 0.50 -8.29
CA HIS A 65 -12.67 1.72 -7.48
C HIS A 65 -11.24 1.94 -6.98
N THR A 66 -10.52 0.86 -6.66
CA THR A 66 -9.11 0.93 -6.27
C THR A 66 -8.23 1.36 -7.45
N ILE A 67 -8.47 0.84 -8.66
CA ILE A 67 -7.80 1.30 -9.89
C ILE A 67 -8.04 2.79 -10.13
N ASN A 68 -9.29 3.24 -10.03
CA ASN A 68 -9.62 4.66 -10.23
C ASN A 68 -8.92 5.56 -9.21
N SER A 69 -8.86 5.14 -7.95
CA SER A 69 -8.12 5.85 -6.90
C SER A 69 -6.62 5.93 -7.21
N ALA A 70 -6.02 4.82 -7.65
CA ALA A 70 -4.61 4.78 -8.03
C ALA A 70 -4.30 5.68 -9.23
N SER A 71 -5.18 5.68 -10.24
CA SER A 71 -5.08 6.55 -11.42
C SER A 71 -5.22 8.03 -11.05
N PHE A 72 -6.11 8.37 -10.11
CA PHE A 72 -6.26 9.74 -9.60
C PHE A 72 -4.99 10.23 -8.92
N PHE A 73 -4.43 9.44 -7.99
CA PHE A 73 -3.15 9.75 -7.36
C PHE A 73 -1.99 9.83 -8.36
N GLY A 74 -1.95 8.92 -9.34
CA GLY A 74 -0.96 8.95 -10.42
C GLY A 74 -1.03 10.25 -11.23
N SER A 75 -2.23 10.70 -11.56
CA SER A 75 -2.46 11.95 -12.30
C SER A 75 -2.03 13.18 -11.48
N ALA A 76 -2.35 13.19 -10.19
CA ALA A 76 -1.89 14.24 -9.28
C ALA A 76 -0.35 14.30 -9.22
N ASN A 77 0.35 13.16 -9.19
CA ASN A 77 1.81 13.12 -9.23
C ASN A 77 2.35 13.72 -10.52
N LEU A 78 1.78 13.37 -11.68
CA LEU A 78 2.20 13.93 -12.97
C LEU A 78 2.06 15.44 -13.01
N ILE A 79 0.94 15.99 -12.52
CA ILE A 79 0.72 17.44 -12.45
C ILE A 79 1.81 18.11 -11.61
N VAL A 80 2.09 17.57 -10.42
CA VAL A 80 3.12 18.15 -9.54
C VAL A 80 4.52 18.01 -10.14
N ILE A 81 4.84 16.87 -10.76
CA ILE A 81 6.12 16.68 -11.45
C ILE A 81 6.31 17.71 -12.58
N VAL A 82 5.27 17.96 -13.39
CA VAL A 82 5.32 18.97 -14.46
C VAL A 82 5.42 20.39 -13.89
N ALA A 83 4.68 20.69 -12.83
CA ALA A 83 4.76 21.99 -12.16
C ALA A 83 6.18 22.22 -11.61
N MET A 84 6.77 21.22 -10.96
CA MET A 84 8.11 21.30 -10.39
C MET A 84 9.22 21.31 -11.44
N SER A 85 9.04 20.62 -12.58
CA SER A 85 10.05 20.64 -13.65
C SER A 85 10.22 22.04 -14.24
N SER A 86 9.16 22.86 -14.27
CA SER A 86 9.26 24.26 -14.69
C SER A 86 10.25 25.07 -13.85
N ALA A 87 10.37 24.75 -12.55
CA ALA A 87 11.30 25.41 -11.64
C ALA A 87 12.78 25.06 -11.90
N LEU A 88 13.07 23.98 -12.65
CA LEU A 88 14.44 23.61 -13.02
C LEU A 88 15.01 24.48 -14.13
N PHE A 89 14.14 24.99 -15.02
CA PHE A 89 14.52 25.80 -16.18
C PHE A 89 14.48 27.30 -15.90
N MET A 90 13.97 27.71 -14.74
CA MET A 90 13.89 29.11 -14.36
C MET A 90 15.22 29.58 -13.77
N GLU A 91 15.89 30.52 -14.43
CA GLU A 91 16.99 31.24 -13.79
C GLU A 91 16.42 32.07 -12.63
N PRO A 92 17.01 32.01 -11.41
CA PRO A 92 16.64 32.86 -10.30
C PRO A 92 17.05 34.30 -10.62
N SER A 93 16.27 34.96 -11.48
CA SER A 93 16.34 36.41 -11.63
C SER A 93 15.83 37.04 -10.33
N ALA A 94 16.39 38.20 -10.00
CA ALA A 94 16.30 38.92 -8.72
C ALA A 94 14.88 39.26 -8.18
N GLY A 95 13.81 38.70 -8.71
CA GLY A 95 12.43 38.80 -8.20
C GLY A 95 12.06 37.78 -7.12
N VAL A 96 13.00 36.92 -6.68
CA VAL A 96 12.78 35.95 -5.60
C VAL A 96 12.42 36.63 -4.27
N GLU A 97 12.73 37.92 -4.08
CA GLU A 97 12.43 38.66 -2.84
C GLU A 97 10.93 38.77 -2.47
N ALA A 98 10.01 38.50 -3.40
CA ALA A 98 8.56 38.63 -3.16
C ALA A 98 7.86 37.33 -2.72
N GLY A 99 8.53 36.18 -2.76
CA GLY A 99 7.93 34.90 -2.37
C GLY A 99 7.85 34.72 -0.85
N ILE A 100 6.73 34.21 -0.33
CA ILE A 100 6.57 33.92 1.12
C ILE A 100 7.68 32.98 1.61
N ILE A 101 8.06 31.99 0.81
CA ILE A 101 9.13 31.04 1.14
C ILE A 101 10.51 31.72 1.08
N ALA A 102 10.73 32.64 0.15
CA ALA A 102 12.00 33.35 0.02
C ALA A 102 12.34 34.22 1.24
N LYS A 103 11.35 34.63 2.04
CA LYS A 103 11.56 35.33 3.31
C LYS A 103 12.14 34.45 4.41
N PHE A 104 11.97 33.13 4.32
CA PHE A 104 12.43 32.15 5.30
C PHE A 104 13.52 31.22 4.75
N ALA A 105 13.70 31.17 3.43
CA ALA A 105 14.69 30.33 2.77
C ALA A 105 16.09 30.94 2.89
N PRO A 106 17.13 30.15 3.23
CA PRO A 106 18.50 30.63 3.19
C PRO A 106 18.90 31.02 1.76
N ILE A 107 19.81 32.00 1.64
CA ILE A 107 20.44 32.32 0.35
C ILE A 107 21.33 31.13 -0.02
N GLU A 108 20.92 30.37 -1.04
CA GLU A 108 21.58 29.13 -1.45
C GLU A 108 21.99 29.18 -2.93
N PRO A 109 23.05 28.45 -3.31
CA PRO A 109 23.44 28.35 -4.70
C PRO A 109 22.37 27.62 -5.52
N ILE A 110 22.20 28.03 -6.78
CA ILE A 110 21.17 27.53 -7.71
C ILE A 110 21.15 25.99 -7.81
N TRP A 111 22.32 25.35 -7.79
CA TRP A 111 22.42 23.89 -7.88
C TRP A 111 21.75 23.18 -6.71
N LEU A 112 21.80 23.76 -5.49
CA LEU A 112 21.22 23.15 -4.30
C LEU A 112 19.69 23.24 -4.34
N PHE A 113 19.16 24.36 -4.85
CA PHE A 113 17.73 24.49 -5.14
C PHE A 113 17.26 23.45 -6.16
N GLN A 114 17.99 23.26 -7.27
CA GLN A 114 17.69 22.23 -8.27
C GLN A 114 17.73 20.82 -7.66
N CYS A 115 18.68 20.51 -6.78
CA CYS A 115 18.72 19.24 -6.05
C CYS A 115 17.48 19.03 -5.17
N LYS A 116 16.99 20.06 -4.47
CA LYS A 116 15.76 19.99 -3.67
C LYS A 116 14.54 19.66 -4.54
N VAL A 117 14.41 20.35 -5.68
CA VAL A 117 13.34 20.10 -6.66
C VAL A 117 13.42 18.66 -7.19
N LEU A 118 14.60 18.20 -7.59
CA LEU A 118 14.82 16.84 -8.07
C LEU A 118 14.51 15.78 -7.00
N LEU A 119 14.81 16.03 -5.73
CA LEU A 119 14.50 15.10 -4.65
C LEU A 119 12.97 14.89 -4.51
N VAL A 120 12.19 15.97 -4.53
CA VAL A 120 10.72 15.90 -4.47
C VAL A 120 10.16 15.20 -5.72
N MET A 121 10.71 15.49 -6.90
CA MET A 121 10.33 14.80 -8.13
C MET A 121 10.65 13.30 -8.05
N ALA A 122 11.81 12.91 -7.49
CA ALA A 122 12.21 11.52 -7.34
C ALA A 122 11.27 10.74 -6.41
N THR A 123 10.81 11.34 -5.31
CA THR A 123 9.83 10.71 -4.41
C THR A 123 8.46 10.55 -5.06
N LEU A 124 8.02 11.54 -5.83
CA LEU A 124 6.79 11.48 -6.63
C LEU A 124 6.87 10.43 -7.73
N LEU A 125 8.00 10.35 -8.43
CA LEU A 125 8.22 9.38 -9.52
C LEU A 125 8.22 7.95 -8.98
N ARG A 126 8.83 7.71 -7.82
CA ARG A 126 8.76 6.40 -7.15
C ARG A 126 7.32 6.01 -6.82
N GLY A 127 6.57 6.92 -6.19
CA GLY A 127 5.15 6.68 -5.89
C GLY A 127 4.29 6.47 -7.14
N LEU A 128 4.54 7.24 -8.20
CA LEU A 128 3.88 7.08 -9.50
C LEU A 128 4.14 5.70 -10.08
N SER A 129 5.39 5.23 -10.03
CA SER A 129 5.75 3.87 -10.48
C SER A 129 5.00 2.79 -9.69
N ASP A 130 4.88 2.94 -8.37
CA ASP A 130 4.12 2.02 -7.52
C ASP A 130 2.62 2.02 -7.85
N PHE A 131 2.03 3.18 -8.16
CA PHE A 131 0.64 3.27 -8.61
C PHE A 131 0.42 2.59 -9.97
N ILE A 132 1.30 2.82 -10.94
CA ILE A 132 1.25 2.16 -12.25
C ILE A 132 1.34 0.64 -12.08
N TRP A 133 2.28 0.18 -11.24
CA TRP A 133 2.46 -1.22 -10.94
C TRP A 133 1.25 -1.82 -10.24
N SER A 134 0.68 -1.11 -9.26
CA SER A 134 -0.55 -1.52 -8.58
C SER A 134 -1.73 -1.68 -9.55
N VAL A 135 -1.99 -0.70 -10.43
CA VAL A 135 -3.07 -0.78 -11.43
C VAL A 135 -2.91 -2.01 -12.32
N ARG A 136 -1.68 -2.28 -12.77
CA ARG A 136 -1.37 -3.47 -13.58
C ARG A 136 -1.66 -4.76 -12.80
N GLN A 137 -1.21 -4.86 -11.55
CA GLN A 137 -1.45 -6.04 -10.71
C GLN A 137 -2.93 -6.24 -10.38
N ILE A 138 -3.70 -5.16 -10.17
CA ILE A 138 -5.16 -5.27 -9.96
C ILE A 138 -5.85 -5.77 -11.22
N ASN A 139 -5.44 -5.31 -12.41
CA ASN A 139 -5.97 -5.84 -13.67
C ASN A 139 -5.66 -7.33 -13.87
N TYR A 140 -4.48 -7.80 -13.45
CA TYR A 140 -4.18 -9.23 -13.43
C TYR A 140 -5.07 -10.00 -12.46
N CYS A 141 -5.36 -9.43 -11.30
CA CYS A 141 -6.30 -10.01 -10.33
C CYS A 141 -7.71 -10.09 -10.91
N LEU A 142 -8.20 -9.03 -11.57
CA LEU A 142 -9.50 -9.02 -12.25
C LEU A 142 -9.59 -10.08 -13.36
N ALA A 143 -8.55 -10.20 -14.18
CA ALA A 143 -8.50 -11.22 -15.22
C ALA A 143 -8.48 -12.65 -14.63
N ALA A 144 -7.71 -12.87 -13.56
CA ALA A 144 -7.66 -14.16 -12.87
C ALA A 144 -8.98 -14.51 -12.18
N ILE A 145 -9.66 -13.52 -11.59
CA ILE A 145 -11.01 -13.69 -11.05
C ILE A 145 -11.96 -14.05 -12.20
N GLY A 146 -11.95 -13.31 -13.32
CA GLY A 146 -12.79 -13.58 -14.50
C GLY A 146 -12.52 -14.90 -15.22
N ALA A 147 -11.33 -15.46 -15.08
CA ALA A 147 -10.96 -16.79 -15.58
C ALA A 147 -11.27 -17.92 -14.59
N SER A 148 -11.83 -17.60 -13.41
CA SER A 148 -12.15 -18.64 -12.42
C SER A 148 -13.25 -19.57 -12.95
N PRO A 149 -13.14 -20.89 -12.72
CA PRO A 149 -14.06 -21.87 -13.26
C PRO A 149 -15.46 -21.70 -12.68
N SER A 150 -16.46 -22.04 -13.51
CA SER A 150 -17.86 -22.01 -13.09
C SER A 150 -18.09 -22.95 -11.90
N ARG A 151 -19.17 -22.73 -11.15
CA ARG A 151 -19.50 -23.56 -9.98
C ARG A 151 -19.84 -24.99 -10.33
N GLU A 152 -20.31 -25.22 -11.55
CA GLU A 152 -20.75 -26.51 -12.07
C GLU A 152 -19.55 -27.40 -12.47
N GLU A 153 -18.37 -26.80 -12.63
CA GLU A 153 -17.12 -27.50 -12.89
C GLU A 153 -16.45 -27.95 -11.59
N ASP A 154 -15.88 -29.15 -11.61
CA ASP A 154 -15.02 -29.62 -10.52
C ASP A 154 -13.78 -28.73 -10.41
N ARG A 155 -13.53 -28.21 -9.21
CA ARG A 155 -12.49 -27.20 -8.98
C ARG A 155 -11.92 -27.28 -7.57
N ASP A 156 -10.60 -27.19 -7.49
CA ASP A 156 -9.91 -27.04 -6.22
C ASP A 156 -9.99 -25.57 -5.75
N ILE A 157 -11.01 -25.28 -4.95
CA ILE A 157 -11.22 -23.95 -4.35
C ILE A 157 -9.99 -23.48 -3.58
N THR A 158 -9.26 -24.38 -2.92
CA THR A 158 -8.11 -24.00 -2.09
C THR A 158 -6.93 -23.57 -2.95
N ALA A 159 -6.61 -24.31 -4.02
CA ALA A 159 -5.56 -23.94 -4.96
C ALA A 159 -5.87 -22.61 -5.67
N TRP A 160 -7.12 -22.39 -6.11
CA TRP A 160 -7.54 -21.14 -6.72
C TRP A 160 -7.49 -19.95 -5.76
N THR A 161 -7.95 -20.15 -4.52
CA THR A 161 -7.90 -19.12 -3.46
C THR A 161 -6.46 -18.67 -3.21
N HIS A 162 -5.53 -19.63 -3.10
CA HIS A 162 -4.13 -19.33 -2.89
C HIS A 162 -3.53 -18.59 -4.10
N ALA A 163 -3.80 -19.04 -5.32
CA ALA A 163 -3.32 -18.40 -6.54
C ALA A 163 -3.82 -16.94 -6.67
N LEU A 164 -5.10 -16.69 -6.43
CA LEU A 164 -5.67 -15.34 -6.43
C LEU A 164 -5.05 -14.44 -5.35
N SER A 165 -4.81 -15.02 -4.17
CA SER A 165 -4.19 -14.33 -3.03
C SER A 165 -2.75 -13.87 -3.34
N LEU A 166 -2.00 -14.65 -4.12
CA LEU A 166 -0.66 -14.29 -4.58
C LEU A 166 -0.66 -13.07 -5.53
N VAL A 167 -1.78 -12.77 -6.19
CA VAL A 167 -1.91 -11.62 -7.09
C VAL A 167 -2.48 -10.41 -6.37
N VAL A 168 -3.53 -10.58 -5.57
CA VAL A 168 -4.22 -9.45 -4.91
C VAL A 168 -3.38 -8.80 -3.80
N ASN A 169 -2.65 -9.60 -3.01
CA ASN A 169 -1.86 -9.08 -1.89
C ASN A 169 -0.75 -8.11 -2.33
N PRO A 170 0.11 -8.45 -3.32
CA PRO A 170 1.10 -7.50 -3.80
C PRO A 170 0.44 -6.29 -4.48
N ALA A 171 -0.71 -6.45 -5.17
CA ALA A 171 -1.42 -5.35 -5.81
C ALA A 171 -1.82 -4.24 -4.82
N ILE A 172 -2.42 -4.64 -3.68
CA ILE A 172 -2.83 -3.72 -2.61
C ILE A 172 -1.63 -3.19 -1.83
N ARG A 173 -0.55 -3.98 -1.72
CA ARG A 173 0.70 -3.52 -1.12
C ARG A 173 1.35 -2.40 -1.93
N SER A 174 1.45 -2.56 -3.26
CA SER A 174 1.97 -1.54 -4.18
C SER A 174 1.15 -0.25 -4.10
N PHE A 175 -0.18 -0.36 -4.04
CA PHE A 175 -1.06 0.80 -3.82
C PHE A 175 -0.71 1.56 -2.52
N SER A 176 -0.58 0.81 -1.43
CA SER A 176 -0.25 1.38 -0.11
C SER A 176 1.15 2.01 -0.09
N GLN A 177 2.08 1.47 -0.88
CA GLN A 177 3.43 2.00 -1.05
C GLN A 177 3.43 3.32 -1.82
N GLY A 178 2.66 3.40 -2.91
CA GLY A 178 2.42 4.65 -3.63
C GLY A 178 1.84 5.74 -2.73
N VAL A 179 0.85 5.40 -1.89
CA VAL A 179 0.31 6.35 -0.89
C VAL A 179 1.36 6.77 0.13
N ARG A 180 2.27 5.86 0.51
CA ARG A 180 3.33 6.16 1.48
C ARG A 180 4.34 7.17 0.93
N SER A 181 4.62 7.17 -0.37
CA SER A 181 5.59 8.09 -0.95
C SER A 181 5.23 9.56 -0.71
N TYR A 182 3.94 9.90 -0.59
CA TYR A 182 3.50 11.27 -0.29
C TYR A 182 4.04 11.81 1.04
N TYR A 183 4.19 10.97 2.06
CA TYR A 183 4.79 11.41 3.33
C TYR A 183 6.24 11.83 3.16
N PHE A 184 6.97 11.15 2.28
CA PHE A 184 8.36 11.50 1.95
C PHE A 184 8.44 12.68 0.99
N THR A 185 7.52 12.81 0.04
CA THR A 185 7.40 13.98 -0.84
C THR A 185 7.14 15.26 -0.02
N ILE A 186 6.22 15.21 0.94
CA ILE A 186 5.95 16.36 1.82
C ILE A 186 7.19 16.68 2.67
N ALA A 187 7.85 15.66 3.24
CA ALA A 187 9.08 15.89 3.99
C ALA A 187 10.18 16.52 3.12
N ALA A 188 10.37 16.04 1.89
CA ALA A 188 11.31 16.63 0.93
C ALA A 188 10.93 18.06 0.55
N ALA A 189 9.63 18.38 0.40
CA ALA A 189 9.18 19.74 0.13
C ALA A 189 9.44 20.70 1.30
N VAL A 190 9.37 20.22 2.55
CA VAL A 190 9.70 21.05 3.72
C VAL A 190 11.19 21.43 3.76
N TRP A 191 12.06 20.75 3.01
CA TRP A 191 13.46 21.12 2.88
C TRP A 191 13.69 22.51 2.25
N PHE A 192 12.71 23.05 1.52
CA PHE A 192 12.76 24.44 1.05
C PHE A 192 12.78 25.48 2.20
N LEU A 193 12.32 25.11 3.40
CA LEU A 193 12.37 25.96 4.61
C LEU A 193 13.72 25.85 5.37
N GLY A 194 14.62 24.97 4.93
CA GLY A 194 15.92 24.76 5.54
C GLY A 194 16.14 23.36 6.15
N PRO A 195 17.36 23.04 6.61
CA PRO A 195 17.73 21.70 7.05
C PRO A 195 17.05 21.24 8.33
N ILE A 196 16.80 22.14 9.28
CA ILE A 196 16.13 21.79 10.54
C ILE A 196 14.69 21.35 10.25
N ALA A 197 13.98 22.10 9.41
CA ALA A 197 12.63 21.78 8.98
C ALA A 197 12.59 20.42 8.26
N PHE A 198 13.60 20.12 7.43
CA PHE A 198 13.71 18.84 6.75
C PHE A 198 13.89 17.64 7.71
N ILE A 199 14.76 17.77 8.71
CA ILE A 199 14.97 16.74 9.73
C ILE A 199 13.68 16.50 10.51
N VAL A 200 13.04 17.58 10.98
CA VAL A 200 11.77 17.49 11.73
C VAL A 200 10.68 16.86 10.88
N ALA A 201 10.54 17.28 9.61
CA ALA A 201 9.53 16.71 8.72
C ALA A 201 9.78 15.23 8.44
N THR A 202 11.04 14.82 8.27
CA THR A 202 11.39 13.41 8.08
C THR A 202 11.06 12.59 9.34
N ALA A 203 11.42 13.09 10.52
CA ALA A 203 11.08 12.45 11.80
C ALA A 203 9.56 12.38 12.01
N CYS A 204 8.82 13.45 11.70
CA CYS A 204 7.36 13.47 11.75
C CYS A 204 6.73 12.48 10.77
N SER A 205 7.23 12.37 9.53
CA SER A 205 6.75 11.39 8.56
C SER A 205 6.94 9.96 9.05
N VAL A 206 8.11 9.64 9.61
CA VAL A 206 8.37 8.33 10.22
C VAL A 206 7.49 8.10 11.45
N GLY A 207 7.40 9.08 12.35
CA GLY A 207 6.59 9.01 13.56
C GLY A 207 5.10 8.80 13.24
N LEU A 208 4.58 9.52 12.24
CA LEU A 208 3.21 9.38 11.77
C LEU A 208 2.97 7.99 11.15
N LEU A 209 3.93 7.47 10.38
CA LEU A 209 3.85 6.12 9.83
C LEU A 209 3.83 5.05 10.93
N LEU A 210 4.70 5.18 11.93
CA LEU A 210 4.76 4.26 13.06
C LEU A 210 3.51 4.34 13.95
N TRP A 211 3.02 5.56 14.22
CA TRP A 211 1.80 5.79 14.99
C TRP A 211 0.59 5.20 14.29
N ARG A 212 0.43 5.46 12.99
CA ARG A 212 -0.69 4.94 12.21
C ARG A 212 -0.65 3.42 12.05
N HIS A 213 0.54 2.83 12.08
CA HIS A 213 0.70 1.37 12.08
C HIS A 213 0.40 0.72 13.44
N SER A 214 0.56 1.45 14.56
CA SER A 214 0.55 0.88 15.91
C SER A 214 -0.66 1.24 16.76
N TRP A 215 -1.41 2.30 16.43
CA TRP A 215 -2.41 2.92 17.32
C TRP A 215 -3.76 3.20 16.64
N SER A 216 -4.10 2.46 15.59
CA SER A 216 -5.39 2.60 14.94
C SER A 216 -6.43 1.65 15.56
N ASP A 217 -7.60 2.15 15.94
CA ASP A 217 -8.76 1.32 16.30
C ASP A 217 -9.17 0.37 15.16
N THR A 218 -8.78 0.69 13.92
CA THR A 218 -8.90 -0.22 12.77
C THR A 218 -8.14 -1.52 12.98
N ALA A 219 -7.03 -1.53 13.72
CA ALA A 219 -6.31 -2.76 14.05
C ALA A 219 -7.17 -3.71 14.90
N LYS A 220 -7.89 -3.17 15.89
CA LYS A 220 -8.81 -3.95 16.71
C LYS A 220 -9.95 -4.52 15.86
N GLY A 221 -10.50 -3.73 14.95
CA GLY A 221 -11.55 -4.16 14.03
C GLY A 221 -11.08 -5.27 13.08
N VAL A 222 -9.89 -5.12 12.49
CA VAL A 222 -9.27 -6.12 11.61
C VAL A 222 -9.01 -7.43 12.36
N THR A 223 -8.47 -7.36 13.58
CA THR A 223 -8.26 -8.55 14.41
C THR A 223 -9.59 -9.21 14.81
N ALA A 224 -10.65 -8.43 15.07
CA ALA A 224 -11.98 -8.98 15.36
C ALA A 224 -12.55 -9.75 14.15
N VAL A 225 -12.44 -9.19 12.93
CA VAL A 225 -12.85 -9.89 11.71
C VAL A 225 -12.02 -11.16 11.50
N ARG A 226 -10.70 -11.10 11.71
CA ARG A 226 -9.82 -12.27 11.62
C ARG A 226 -10.25 -13.38 12.57
N LYS A 227 -10.59 -13.05 13.83
CA LYS A 227 -11.07 -14.04 14.81
C LYS A 227 -12.35 -14.74 14.34
N LEU A 228 -13.31 -14.01 13.79
CA LEU A 228 -14.54 -14.60 13.23
C LEU A 228 -14.25 -15.55 12.06
N LEU A 229 -13.26 -15.24 11.23
CA LEU A 229 -12.82 -16.11 10.14
C LEU A 229 -12.12 -17.38 10.67
N ASP A 230 -11.26 -17.22 11.66
CA ASP A 230 -10.55 -18.33 12.32
C ASP A 230 -11.56 -19.29 13.02
N GLU A 231 -12.59 -18.75 13.69
CA GLU A 231 -13.68 -19.53 14.32
C GLU A 231 -14.53 -20.29 13.29
N LYS A 232 -14.92 -19.65 12.19
CA LYS A 232 -15.65 -20.30 11.09
C LYS A 232 -14.83 -21.44 10.47
N ALA A 233 -13.52 -21.25 10.32
CA ALA A 233 -12.62 -22.30 9.83
C ALA A 233 -12.50 -23.48 10.82
N ALA A 234 -12.48 -23.20 12.13
CA ALA A 234 -12.43 -24.23 13.17
C ALA A 234 -13.75 -25.01 13.33
N ALA A 235 -14.89 -24.44 12.95
CA ALA A 235 -16.21 -25.09 13.00
C ALA A 235 -16.49 -26.02 11.79
N ALA A 236 -15.83 -25.78 10.65
CA ALA A 236 -15.99 -26.58 9.42
C ALA A 236 -15.51 -28.06 9.46
N PRO A 237 -14.56 -28.53 10.29
CA PRO A 237 -14.06 -29.91 10.20
C PRO A 237 -15.03 -30.98 10.72
N VAL A 238 -16.07 -30.63 11.49
CA VAL A 238 -16.97 -31.62 12.13
C VAL A 238 -18.17 -31.99 11.24
N ALA A 239 -18.57 -31.13 10.30
CA ALA A 239 -19.74 -31.37 9.46
C ALA A 239 -19.51 -32.48 8.41
N GLU A 240 -18.29 -32.63 7.89
CA GLU A 240 -17.96 -33.70 6.93
C GLU A 240 -17.90 -35.09 7.58
N GLU A 241 -17.48 -35.20 8.85
CA GLU A 241 -17.50 -36.47 9.59
C GLU A 241 -18.92 -36.87 9.99
N GLY A 242 -19.78 -35.92 10.36
CA GLY A 242 -21.19 -36.17 10.64
C GLY A 242 -21.97 -36.69 9.42
N THR A 243 -21.73 -36.10 8.25
CA THR A 243 -22.32 -36.56 6.98
C THR A 243 -21.77 -37.93 6.56
N LYS A 244 -20.46 -38.17 6.67
CA LYS A 244 -19.87 -39.49 6.36
C LYS A 244 -20.30 -40.57 7.35
N ALA A 245 -20.49 -40.25 8.63
CA ALA A 245 -20.99 -41.17 9.63
C ALA A 245 -22.47 -41.50 9.42
N THR A 246 -23.29 -40.51 9.07
CA THR A 246 -24.72 -40.69 8.76
C THR A 246 -24.92 -41.51 7.48
N ILE A 247 -24.12 -41.26 6.44
CA ILE A 247 -24.16 -42.09 5.22
C ILE A 247 -23.69 -43.52 5.51
N ARG A 248 -22.68 -43.70 6.36
CA ARG A 248 -22.15 -45.02 6.73
C ARG A 248 -23.10 -45.79 7.66
N SER A 249 -23.92 -45.13 8.47
CA SER A 249 -24.99 -45.78 9.25
C SER A 249 -26.18 -46.17 8.38
N LEU A 250 -26.58 -45.34 7.42
CA LEU A 250 -27.66 -45.65 6.48
C LEU A 250 -27.33 -46.85 5.58
N ILE A 251 -26.07 -46.98 5.13
CA ILE A 251 -25.60 -48.14 4.35
C ILE A 251 -25.55 -49.43 5.19
N ARG A 252 -25.41 -49.32 6.52
CA ARG A 252 -25.32 -50.46 7.44
C ARG A 252 -26.69 -50.99 7.88
N GLU A 253 -27.76 -50.19 7.78
CA GLU A 253 -29.13 -50.63 8.07
C GLU A 253 -29.82 -51.33 6.88
N GLU A 254 -29.28 -51.20 5.67
CA GLU A 254 -29.79 -51.88 4.46
C GLU A 254 -29.10 -53.23 4.13
N GLN A 255 -28.21 -53.74 4.99
CA GLN A 255 -27.61 -55.08 4.90
C GLN A 255 -28.04 -55.97 6.06
#